data_AF-A0A968IX23-F1
#
_entry.id   AF-A0A968IX23-F1
#
_cell.length_a   1.000
_cell.length_b   1.000
_cell.length_c   1.000
_cell.angle_alpha   90.00
_cell.angle_beta   90.00
_cell.angle_gamma   90.00
#
_symmetry.space_group_name_H-M   'P 1'
#
loop_
_entity.id
_entity.type
_entity.pdbx_description
1 polymer ?
#
loop_
_entity_poly.entity_id
_entity_poly.type
_entity_poly.pdbx_seq_one_letter_code
_entity_poly.pdbx_strand_id
1 'polypeptide(L)'
;MNDYKPAIQIPKSQGIIPSYWTTIDPMRFTQTQNQLLGALVAAIFGLGLFTVGGRLIIYEHLLTDPAKTTGSIVSSGSTRSSRGGYVSYVRYKFLDHSGIYHSGIGNGYSGKTGELILIEYSSRFPYIHRVAGEGKNTGYEWRWYIFCTGIFFFIVGVHWGWSIQKMTQDERDRIQ
;
A
#
# COMPACT_ATOMS: atom_id res chain seq x y z
N MET A 1 -87.41 15.26 -28.84
CA MET A 1 -87.45 14.17 -27.85
C MET A 1 -86.23 13.34 -28.16
N ASN A 2 -85.10 13.59 -27.49
CA ASN A 2 -83.79 13.09 -27.89
C ASN A 2 -83.46 11.83 -27.08
N ASP A 3 -83.34 10.70 -27.77
CA ASP A 3 -82.90 9.42 -27.23
C ASP A 3 -81.45 9.48 -26.78
N TYR A 4 -81.21 9.36 -25.48
CA TYR A 4 -79.87 9.24 -24.91
C TYR A 4 -79.52 7.76 -24.74
N LYS A 5 -78.53 7.31 -25.51
CA LYS A 5 -77.98 5.94 -25.46
C LYS A 5 -76.89 5.89 -24.37
N PRO A 6 -76.96 4.99 -23.38
CA PRO A 6 -75.94 4.97 -22.32
C PRO A 6 -74.61 4.42 -22.84
N ALA A 7 -73.52 5.12 -22.52
CA ALA A 7 -72.16 4.73 -22.83
C ALA A 7 -71.72 3.54 -21.97
N ILE A 8 -71.18 2.51 -22.63
CA ILE A 8 -70.57 1.33 -22.01
C ILE A 8 -69.29 1.77 -21.30
N GLN A 9 -69.23 1.63 -19.97
CA GLN A 9 -68.02 1.85 -19.21
C GLN A 9 -67.10 0.63 -19.33
N ILE A 10 -65.94 0.82 -19.97
CA ILE A 10 -64.86 -0.16 -19.97
C ILE A 10 -64.03 0.06 -18.68
N PRO A 11 -63.83 -0.96 -17.83
CA PRO A 11 -63.07 -0.79 -16.60
C PRO A 11 -61.59 -0.49 -16.92
N LYS A 12 -61.07 0.57 -16.30
CA LYS A 12 -59.63 0.89 -16.32
C LYS A 12 -58.86 -0.24 -15.65
N SER A 13 -58.12 -1.00 -16.47
CA SER A 13 -57.05 -1.89 -16.03
C SER A 13 -56.06 -1.08 -15.19
N GLN A 14 -56.09 -1.28 -13.86
CA GLN A 14 -55.05 -0.77 -12.97
C GLN A 14 -53.79 -1.60 -13.23
N GLY A 15 -52.88 -1.04 -14.02
CA GLY A 15 -51.53 -1.58 -14.21
C GLY A 15 -50.81 -1.59 -12.87
N ILE A 16 -50.76 -2.74 -12.21
CA ILE A 16 -49.87 -3.01 -11.09
C ILE A 16 -48.45 -3.07 -11.66
N ILE A 17 -47.73 -1.96 -11.62
CA ILE A 17 -46.28 -1.96 -11.87
C ILE A 17 -45.65 -2.49 -10.57
N PRO A 18 -44.99 -3.67 -10.57
CA PRO A 18 -44.44 -4.20 -9.34
C PRO A 18 -43.16 -3.43 -8.99
N SER A 19 -43.16 -2.81 -7.81
CA SER A 19 -42.05 -2.02 -7.28
C SER A 19 -40.98 -2.94 -6.67
N TYR A 20 -40.21 -3.62 -7.53
CA TYR A 20 -38.99 -4.35 -7.13
C TYR A 20 -37.71 -3.52 -7.31
N TRP A 21 -37.82 -2.20 -7.36
CA TRP A 21 -36.69 -1.34 -7.01
C TRP A 21 -36.51 -1.43 -5.49
N THR A 22 -35.79 -2.48 -5.05
CA THR A 22 -35.14 -2.48 -3.75
C THR A 22 -34.20 -1.29 -3.74
N THR A 23 -34.67 -0.18 -3.17
CA THR A 23 -33.81 0.91 -2.74
C THR A 23 -32.72 0.28 -1.89
N ILE A 24 -31.50 0.20 -2.43
CA ILE A 24 -30.33 -0.19 -1.65
C ILE A 24 -30.17 0.96 -0.66
N ASP A 25 -30.70 0.79 0.55
CA ASP A 25 -30.45 1.74 1.62
C ASP A 25 -28.93 1.79 1.79
N PRO A 26 -28.30 2.98 1.62
CA PRO A 26 -26.88 3.09 1.87
C PRO A 26 -26.63 2.62 3.29
N MET A 27 -25.68 1.69 3.48
CA MET A 27 -25.31 1.18 4.79
C MET A 27 -25.08 2.35 5.75
N ARG A 28 -26.06 2.62 6.62
CA ARG A 28 -25.96 3.65 7.64
C ARG A 28 -25.24 3.04 8.82
N PHE A 29 -23.93 3.22 8.84
CA PHE A 29 -23.13 2.91 10.01
C PHE A 29 -23.55 3.79 11.18
N THR A 30 -23.60 3.19 12.38
CA THR A 30 -23.80 3.97 13.61
C THR A 30 -22.59 4.88 13.84
N GLN A 31 -22.77 5.95 14.62
CA GLN A 31 -21.67 6.86 14.95
C GLN A 31 -20.47 6.11 15.55
N THR A 32 -20.72 5.13 16.42
CA THR A 32 -19.69 4.27 17.03
C THR A 32 -18.96 3.42 16.00
N GLN A 33 -19.68 2.86 15.00
CA GLN A 33 -19.06 2.10 13.91
C GLN A 33 -18.17 2.98 13.03
N ASN A 34 -18.59 4.22 12.73
CA ASN A 34 -17.77 5.17 11.97
C ASN A 34 -16.50 5.58 12.73
N GLN A 35 -16.60 5.79 14.05
CA GLN A 35 -15.44 6.12 14.88
C GLN A 35 -14.45 4.95 14.97
N LEU A 36 -14.96 3.72 15.12
CA LEU A 36 -14.13 2.53 15.18
C LEU A 36 -13.45 2.24 13.84
N LEU A 37 -14.15 2.45 12.73
CA LEU A 37 -13.58 2.39 11.39
C LEU A 37 -12.47 3.43 11.21
N GLY A 38 -12.68 4.67 11.67
CA GLY A 38 -11.68 5.73 11.65
C GLY A 38 -10.41 5.36 12.44
N ALA A 39 -10.57 4.82 13.65
CA ALA A 39 -9.45 4.33 14.47
C ALA A 39 -8.67 3.21 13.77
N LEU A 40 -9.37 2.27 13.12
CA LEU A 40 -8.76 1.17 12.38
C LEU A 40 -8.01 1.65 11.13
N VAL A 41 -8.59 2.57 10.37
CA VAL A 41 -7.93 3.18 9.21
C VAL A 41 -6.66 3.92 9.63
N ALA A 42 -6.70 4.69 10.72
CA ALA A 42 -5.53 5.38 11.25
C ALA A 42 -4.42 4.39 11.67
N ALA A 43 -4.79 3.29 12.34
CA ALA A 43 -3.84 2.26 12.76
C ALA A 43 -3.18 1.55 11.56
N ILE A 44 -3.96 1.14 10.56
CA ILE A 44 -3.44 0.49 9.34
C ILE A 44 -2.56 1.44 8.55
N PHE A 45 -2.97 2.70 8.40
CA PHE A 45 -2.18 3.72 7.74
C PHE A 45 -0.83 3.94 8.46
N GLY A 46 -0.86 4.04 9.79
CA GLY A 46 0.34 4.14 10.62
C GLY A 46 1.28 2.93 10.43
N LEU A 47 0.74 1.71 10.42
CA LEU A 47 1.50 0.48 10.18
C LEU A 47 2.14 0.46 8.78
N GLY A 48 1.42 0.93 7.76
CA GLY A 48 1.94 1.09 6.41
C GLY A 48 3.14 2.03 6.35
N LEU A 49 3.04 3.20 6.97
CA LEU A 49 4.16 4.15 7.02
C LEU A 49 5.34 3.61 7.85
N PHE A 50 5.06 2.98 9.00
CA PHE A 50 6.08 2.37 9.85
C PHE A 50 6.89 1.31 9.09
N THR A 51 6.21 0.42 8.36
CA THR A 51 6.89 -0.64 7.58
C THR A 51 7.72 -0.06 6.43
N VAL A 52 7.22 0.95 5.73
CA VAL A 52 7.97 1.63 4.66
C VAL A 52 9.20 2.35 5.22
N GLY A 53 9.04 3.17 6.26
CA GLY A 53 10.14 3.91 6.90
C GLY A 53 11.18 2.98 7.55
N GLY A 54 10.72 1.95 8.27
CA GLY A 54 11.57 0.97 8.93
C GLY A 54 12.41 0.17 7.91
N ARG A 55 11.81 -0.20 6.77
CA ARG A 55 12.53 -0.84 5.67
C ARG A 55 13.67 0.05 5.14
N LEU A 56 13.45 1.36 5.01
CA LEU A 56 14.49 2.30 4.56
C LEU A 56 15.64 2.43 5.58
N ILE A 57 15.32 2.48 6.88
CA ILE A 57 16.32 2.53 7.96
C ILE A 57 17.15 1.24 7.98
N ILE A 58 16.51 0.08 7.90
CA ILE A 58 17.20 -1.22 7.85
C ILE A 58 18.11 -1.28 6.62
N TYR A 59 17.67 -0.78 5.46
CA TYR A 59 18.52 -0.76 4.27
C TYR A 59 19.77 0.10 4.44
N GLU A 60 19.64 1.30 5.01
CA GLU A 60 20.80 2.15 5.28
C GLU A 60 21.78 1.46 6.25
N HIS A 61 21.26 0.83 7.30
CA HIS A 61 22.10 0.11 8.25
C HIS A 61 22.83 -1.07 7.58
N LEU A 62 22.13 -1.86 6.77
CA LEU A 62 22.71 -2.98 6.02
C LEU A 62 23.73 -2.54 4.96
N LEU A 63 23.63 -1.31 4.44
CA LEU A 63 24.65 -0.73 3.55
C LEU A 63 25.88 -0.22 4.32
N THR A 64 25.72 0.13 5.59
CA THR A 64 26.81 0.65 6.44
C THR A 64 27.66 -0.45 7.06
N ASP A 65 27.08 -1.65 7.28
CA ASP A 65 27.79 -2.83 7.77
C ASP A 65 27.99 -3.88 6.64
N PRO A 66 29.16 -3.93 5.99
CA PRO A 66 29.42 -4.70 4.78
C PRO A 66 29.49 -6.23 4.99
N ALA A 67 29.10 -6.75 6.15
CA ALA A 67 29.05 -8.18 6.43
C ALA A 67 28.12 -8.97 5.46
N LYS A 68 27.28 -8.30 4.65
CA LYS A 68 26.47 -8.90 3.60
C LYS A 68 26.80 -8.27 2.25
N THR A 69 27.27 -9.10 1.31
CA THR A 69 27.42 -8.92 -0.14
C THR A 69 26.93 -7.57 -0.70
N THR A 70 27.65 -6.49 -0.38
CA THR A 70 27.41 -5.17 -0.95
C THR A 70 28.10 -5.11 -2.31
N GLY A 71 27.39 -4.61 -3.31
CA GLY A 71 27.92 -4.35 -4.63
C GLY A 71 28.03 -2.86 -4.90
N SER A 72 28.76 -2.50 -5.95
CA SER A 72 28.80 -1.15 -6.47
C SER A 72 28.25 -1.12 -7.89
N ILE A 73 27.49 -0.07 -8.23
CA ILE A 73 27.06 0.19 -9.59
C ILE A 73 28.28 0.66 -10.39
N VAL A 74 28.63 -0.09 -11.44
CA VAL A 74 29.75 0.22 -12.35
C VAL A 74 29.29 1.16 -13.46
N SER A 75 28.04 1.00 -13.91
CA SER A 75 27.42 1.93 -14.84
C SER A 75 25.90 1.85 -14.75
N SER A 76 25.22 2.94 -15.05
CA SER A 76 23.77 2.98 -15.20
C SER A 76 23.40 3.64 -16.52
N GLY A 77 22.21 3.32 -17.01
CA GLY A 77 21.72 3.86 -18.28
C GLY A 77 20.28 3.49 -18.55
N SER A 78 19.82 3.74 -19.76
CA SER A 78 18.50 3.34 -20.23
C SER A 78 18.63 2.61 -21.57
N THR A 79 17.94 1.49 -21.70
CA THR A 79 17.88 0.72 -22.94
C THR A 79 16.45 0.65 -23.46
N ARG A 80 16.28 0.48 -24.77
CA ARG A 80 14.96 0.40 -25.40
C ARG A 80 14.37 -0.98 -25.15
N SER A 81 13.17 -1.03 -24.58
CA SER A 81 12.45 -2.30 -24.36
C SER A 81 11.85 -2.82 -25.67
N SER A 82 11.84 -4.14 -25.83
CA SER A 82 11.13 -4.81 -26.93
C SER A 82 9.62 -4.59 -26.91
N ARG A 83 9.06 -4.24 -25.74
CA ARG A 83 7.63 -3.90 -25.56
C ARG A 83 7.35 -2.39 -25.71
N GLY A 84 8.33 -1.60 -26.15
CA GLY A 84 8.23 -0.14 -26.23
C GLY A 84 8.65 0.56 -24.93
N GLY A 85 9.07 1.81 -25.07
CA GLY A 85 9.59 2.64 -23.97
C GLY A 85 11.07 2.40 -23.64
N TYR A 86 11.57 3.16 -22.66
CA TYR A 86 12.91 3.04 -22.11
C TYR A 86 12.85 2.32 -20.76
N VAL A 87 13.77 1.39 -20.54
CA VAL A 87 13.95 0.69 -19.26
C VAL A 87 15.32 1.02 -18.72
N SER A 88 15.35 1.52 -17.49
CA SER A 88 16.61 1.77 -16.78
C SER A 88 17.33 0.46 -16.51
N TYR A 89 18.64 0.46 -16.68
CA TYR A 89 19.51 -0.65 -16.30
C TYR A 89 20.65 -0.16 -15.41
N VAL A 90 21.15 -1.07 -14.59
CA VAL A 90 22.38 -0.91 -13.81
C VAL A 90 23.29 -2.10 -14.05
N ARG A 91 24.56 -1.84 -14.35
CA ARG A 91 25.63 -2.83 -14.27
C ARG A 91 26.28 -2.71 -12.91
N TYR A 92 26.54 -3.83 -12.26
CA TYR A 92 27.11 -3.86 -10.93
C TYR A 92 28.27 -4.85 -10.84
N LYS A 93 29.07 -4.68 -9.80
CA LYS A 93 30.10 -5.61 -9.37
C LYS A 93 30.05 -5.80 -7.86
N PHE A 94 30.30 -7.02 -7.39
CA PHE A 94 30.40 -7.32 -5.96
C PHE A 94 31.41 -8.45 -5.72
N LEU A 95 31.81 -8.59 -4.45
CA LEU A 95 32.64 -9.68 -3.97
C LEU A 95 31.74 -10.65 -3.20
N ASP A 96 31.83 -11.95 -3.51
CA ASP A 96 31.14 -12.96 -2.69
C ASP A 96 31.91 -13.25 -1.38
N HIS A 97 31.33 -14.11 -0.53
CA HIS A 97 31.95 -14.52 0.74
C HIS A 97 33.28 -15.26 0.55
N SER A 98 33.56 -15.77 -0.65
CA SER A 98 34.78 -16.48 -1.01
C SER A 98 35.84 -15.57 -1.62
N GLY A 99 35.57 -14.25 -1.71
CA GLY A 99 36.50 -13.29 -2.30
C GLY A 99 36.49 -13.28 -3.83
N ILE A 100 35.49 -13.90 -4.47
CA ILE A 100 35.38 -13.95 -5.92
C ILE A 100 34.57 -12.74 -6.41
N TYR A 101 35.09 -12.06 -7.43
CA TYR A 101 34.39 -10.97 -8.08
C TYR A 101 33.31 -11.48 -9.02
N HIS A 102 32.11 -10.92 -8.85
CA HIS A 102 30.97 -11.15 -9.71
C HIS A 102 30.53 -9.84 -10.34
N SER A 103 30.03 -9.90 -11.56
CA SER A 103 29.44 -8.77 -12.25
C SER A 103 28.16 -9.18 -12.95
N GLY A 104 27.23 -8.24 -13.08
CA GLY A 104 25.95 -8.53 -13.69
C GLY A 104 25.21 -7.26 -14.12
N ILE A 105 24.04 -7.47 -14.72
CA ILE A 105 23.16 -6.41 -15.21
C ILE A 105 21.78 -6.62 -14.63
N GLY A 106 21.21 -5.57 -14.03
CA GLY A 106 19.82 -5.53 -13.56
C GLY A 106 19.01 -4.53 -14.39
N ASN A 107 17.81 -4.93 -14.81
CA ASN A 107 16.86 -4.06 -15.50
C ASN A 107 15.73 -3.63 -14.55
N GLY A 108 15.16 -2.45 -14.78
CA GLY A 108 14.10 -1.89 -13.95
C GLY A 108 14.59 -1.23 -12.67
N TYR A 109 15.90 -0.98 -12.57
CA TYR A 109 16.53 -0.33 -11.42
C TYR A 109 17.14 1.00 -11.84
N SER A 110 17.08 1.98 -10.93
CA SER A 110 17.76 3.28 -11.07
C SER A 110 18.90 3.40 -10.07
N GLY A 111 20.02 4.01 -10.47
CA GLY A 111 21.12 4.32 -9.56
C GLY A 111 22.22 5.11 -10.25
N LYS A 112 23.17 5.63 -9.48
CA LYS A 112 24.33 6.36 -9.96
C LYS A 112 25.56 5.46 -10.01
N THR A 113 26.43 5.68 -10.98
CA THR A 113 27.75 5.05 -10.99
C THR A 113 28.49 5.32 -9.68
N GLY A 114 29.03 4.26 -9.06
CA GLY A 114 29.70 4.29 -7.76
C GLY A 114 28.79 4.07 -6.56
N GLU A 115 27.46 4.07 -6.73
CA GLU A 115 26.52 3.85 -5.64
C GLU A 115 26.58 2.41 -5.12
N LEU A 116 26.52 2.27 -3.79
CA LEU A 116 26.47 0.98 -3.12
C LEU A 116 25.06 0.41 -3.15
N ILE A 117 24.97 -0.87 -3.44
CA ILE A 117 23.71 -1.60 -3.52
C ILE A 117 23.78 -2.89 -2.70
N LEU A 118 22.65 -3.27 -2.12
CA LEU A 118 22.48 -4.57 -1.51
C LEU A 118 22.16 -5.58 -2.59
N ILE A 119 22.98 -6.63 -2.66
CA ILE A 119 22.82 -7.72 -3.60
C ILE A 119 22.49 -8.98 -2.83
N GLU A 120 21.32 -9.53 -3.10
CA GLU A 120 20.99 -10.88 -2.66
C GLU A 120 21.56 -11.88 -3.67
N TYR A 121 22.71 -12.47 -3.31
CA TYR A 121 23.40 -13.50 -4.09
C TYR A 121 23.11 -14.89 -3.52
N SER A 122 22.66 -15.81 -4.39
CA SER A 122 22.52 -17.23 -4.07
C SER A 122 23.48 -18.04 -4.92
N SER A 123 24.38 -18.81 -4.29
CA SER A 123 25.29 -19.71 -5.01
C SER A 123 24.56 -20.87 -5.71
N ARG A 124 23.35 -21.22 -5.24
CA ARG A 124 22.52 -22.28 -5.81
C ARG A 124 21.75 -21.82 -7.06
N PHE A 125 21.45 -20.52 -7.14
CA PHE A 125 20.80 -19.87 -8.28
C PHE A 125 21.53 -18.56 -8.55
N PRO A 126 22.54 -18.51 -9.45
CA PRO A 126 23.39 -17.34 -9.68
C PRO A 126 22.68 -16.21 -10.43
N TYR A 127 21.36 -16.07 -10.24
CA TYR A 127 20.56 -14.96 -10.70
C TYR A 127 20.29 -14.05 -9.50
N ILE A 128 20.59 -12.76 -9.65
CA ILE A 128 20.37 -11.80 -8.56
C ILE A 128 18.88 -11.52 -8.45
N HIS A 129 18.35 -11.83 -7.27
CA HIS A 129 16.91 -11.78 -7.02
C HIS A 129 16.43 -10.36 -6.75
N ARG A 130 17.25 -9.49 -6.11
CA ARG A 130 16.94 -8.09 -5.85
C ARG A 130 18.20 -7.23 -5.72
N VAL A 131 18.16 -6.04 -6.32
CA VAL A 131 19.08 -4.92 -6.04
C VAL A 131 18.31 -3.93 -5.17
N ALA A 132 18.69 -3.77 -3.90
CA ALA A 132 18.11 -2.76 -3.00
C ALA A 132 19.10 -1.60 -2.80
N GLY A 133 18.58 -0.37 -2.75
CA GLY A 133 19.38 0.86 -2.90
C GLY A 133 19.08 1.62 -4.20
N GLU A 134 17.86 1.46 -4.75
CA GLU A 134 17.40 2.27 -5.88
C GLU A 134 17.61 3.76 -5.56
N GLY A 135 18.33 4.46 -6.44
CA GLY A 135 18.76 5.86 -6.36
C GLY A 135 17.66 6.92 -6.27
N LYS A 136 16.56 6.63 -5.57
CA LYS A 136 15.58 7.57 -5.04
C LYS A 136 16.06 8.05 -3.66
N ASN A 137 17.15 8.82 -3.65
CA ASN A 137 17.66 9.50 -2.45
C ASN A 137 16.60 10.33 -1.74
N THR A 138 15.57 10.78 -2.46
CA THR A 138 14.44 11.52 -1.93
C THR A 138 13.67 10.77 -0.84
N GLY A 139 13.69 9.44 -0.82
CA GLY A 139 13.04 8.66 0.24
C GLY A 139 13.88 8.53 1.51
N TYR A 140 15.21 8.53 1.38
CA TYR A 140 16.11 8.30 2.51
C TYR A 140 16.12 9.49 3.46
N GLU A 141 16.16 10.73 2.99
CA GLU A 141 16.12 11.91 3.86
C GLU A 141 14.89 11.93 4.78
N TRP A 142 13.76 11.44 4.27
CA TRP A 142 12.49 11.42 4.98
C TRP A 142 12.25 10.14 5.81
N ARG A 143 13.18 9.18 5.80
CA ARG A 143 12.98 7.85 6.41
C ARG A 143 12.58 7.92 7.89
N TRP A 144 13.25 8.76 8.67
CA TRP A 144 12.96 8.95 10.09
C TRP A 144 11.62 9.62 10.30
N TYR A 145 11.28 10.63 9.49
CA TYR A 145 9.98 11.28 9.54
C TYR A 145 8.86 10.29 9.19
N ILE A 146 8.98 9.54 8.10
CA ILE A 146 8.01 8.51 7.68
C ILE A 146 7.82 7.45 8.78
N PHE A 147 8.92 6.97 9.36
CA PHE A 147 8.90 5.98 10.44
C PHE A 147 8.22 6.52 11.70
N CYS A 148 8.63 7.70 12.19
CA CYS A 148 8.05 8.33 13.37
C CYS A 148 6.57 8.70 13.17
N THR A 149 6.20 9.20 12.00
CA THR A 149 4.80 9.45 11.63
C THR A 149 3.99 8.15 11.63
N GLY A 150 4.56 7.05 11.14
CA GLY A 150 3.93 5.73 11.20
C GLY A 150 3.66 5.27 12.63
N ILE A 151 4.65 5.38 13.53
CA ILE A 151 4.49 5.08 14.97
C ILE A 151 3.38 5.95 15.57
N PHE A 152 3.40 7.26 15.31
CA PHE A 152 2.43 8.20 15.84
C PHE A 152 1.00 7.81 15.44
N PHE A 153 0.72 7.63 14.14
CA PHE A 153 -0.63 7.28 13.68
C PHE A 153 -1.08 5.91 14.18
N PHE A 154 -0.15 4.95 14.32
CA PHE A 154 -0.46 3.65 14.90
C PHE A 154 -0.90 3.78 16.37
N ILE A 155 -0.14 4.50 17.20
CA ILE A 155 -0.47 4.74 18.61
C ILE A 155 -1.80 5.49 18.74
N VAL A 156 -2.00 6.55 17.94
CA VAL A 156 -3.25 7.33 17.94
C VAL A 156 -4.44 6.45 17.56
N GLY A 157 -4.31 5.63 16.52
CA GLY A 157 -5.38 4.70 16.10
C GLY A 157 -5.74 3.68 17.19
N VAL A 158 -4.73 3.05 17.81
CA VAL A 158 -4.95 2.10 18.91
C VAL A 158 -5.58 2.77 20.13
N HIS A 159 -5.05 3.93 20.55
CA HIS A 159 -5.57 4.67 21.70
C HIS A 159 -7.01 5.14 21.48
N TRP A 160 -7.32 5.62 20.28
CA TRP A 160 -8.67 6.02 19.91
C TRP A 160 -9.63 4.83 19.92
N GLY A 161 -9.24 3.70 19.32
CA GLY A 161 -10.02 2.46 19.34
C GLY A 161 -10.33 1.98 20.76
N TRP A 162 -9.33 2.00 21.65
CA TRP A 162 -9.51 1.63 23.06
C TRP A 162 -10.46 2.56 23.80
N SER A 163 -10.37 3.88 23.55
CA SER A 163 -11.27 4.87 24.16
C SER A 163 -12.73 4.63 23.78
N ILE A 164 -13.02 4.28 22.52
CA ILE A 164 -14.37 3.96 22.05
C ILE A 164 -14.89 2.70 22.74
N GLN A 165 -14.06 1.67 22.85
CA GLN A 165 -14.44 0.43 23.54
C GLN A 165 -14.78 0.69 25.02
N LYS A 166 -13.97 1.50 25.71
CA LYS A 166 -14.22 1.86 27.11
C LYS A 166 -15.54 2.61 27.27
N MET A 167 -15.82 3.62 26.44
CA MET A 167 -17.10 4.35 26.48
C MET A 167 -18.29 3.42 26.23
N THR A 168 -18.16 2.50 25.26
CA THR A 168 -19.22 1.53 24.95
C THR A 168 -19.45 0.56 26.12
N GLN A 169 -18.39 0.19 26.84
CA GLN A 169 -18.52 -0.64 28.04
C GLN A 169 -19.19 0.12 29.18
N ASP A 170 -18.73 1.34 29.48
CA ASP A 170 -19.27 2.18 30.53
C ASP A 170 -20.77 2.48 30.32
N GLU A 171 -21.22 2.64 29.07
CA GLU A 171 -22.64 2.83 28.75
C GLU A 171 -23.47 1.56 28.97
N ARG A 172 -22.92 0.39 28.61
CA ARG A 172 -23.57 -0.90 28.88
C ARG A 172 -23.74 -1.13 30.38
N ASP A 173 -22.71 -0.83 31.17
CA ASP A 173 -22.71 -1.02 32.61
C ASP A 173 -23.68 -0.07 33.33
N ARG A 174 -24.04 1.08 32.74
CA ARG A 174 -25.04 2.01 33.28
C ARG A 174 -26.50 1.60 33.05
N ILE A 175 -26.75 0.76 32.04
CA ILE A 175 -28.10 0.33 31.65
C ILE A 175 -28.53 -0.91 32.45
N GLN A 176 -27.59 -1.64 33.05
CA GLN A 176 -27.82 -2.81 33.90
C GLN A 176 -28.05 -2.40 35.36
#